data_AF-A0A538RVT5-F1
#
_entry.id   AF-A0A538RVT5-F1
#
_cell.length_a   1.000
_cell.length_b   1.000
_cell.length_c   1.000
_cell.angle_alpha   90.00
_cell.angle_beta   90.00
_cell.angle_gamma   90.00
#
_symmetry.space_group_name_H-M   'P 1'
#
loop_
_entity.id
_entity.type
_entity.pdbx_description
1 polymer ?
#
loop_
_entity_poly.entity_id
_entity_poly.type
_entity_poly.pdbx_seq_one_letter_code
_entity_poly.pdbx_strand_id
1 'polypeptide(L)'
;MNPLPFMLRPDETLAALSAALRQVHGPDARLEGWTAHPFLKRGKRRTARYDLVARSGEELQVSHYQWVGKFYERNDNARKVATVLRELAAIDCGASGGFVVPSVLAYSASNGLLLLNYESGDTITKAIVRDGPGVLAAIGRALAFLHAAPVTLDGSTGSAIVLGDVRPRIAELCARFPAKTAALWRLLIWLERQAPTGP
;
A
#
# COMPACT_ATOMS: atom_id res chain seq x y z
N MET A 1 16.62 23.50 -13.74
CA MET A 1 16.81 22.21 -13.02
C MET A 1 16.33 21.09 -13.93
N ASN A 2 17.21 20.18 -14.35
CA ASN A 2 16.77 18.99 -15.11
C ASN A 2 15.94 18.09 -14.18
N PRO A 3 14.76 17.60 -14.63
CA PRO A 3 13.98 16.68 -13.83
C PRO A 3 14.81 15.42 -13.59
N LEU A 4 14.84 14.96 -12.34
CA LEU A 4 15.39 13.66 -12.03
C LEU A 4 14.62 12.62 -12.87
N PRO A 5 15.28 11.64 -13.51
CA PRO A 5 14.69 10.75 -14.53
C PRO A 5 13.54 9.86 -14.03
N PHE A 6 13.21 9.95 -12.74
CA PHE A 6 12.20 9.17 -12.04
C PHE A 6 10.99 10.00 -11.57
N MET A 7 10.90 11.29 -11.92
CA MET A 7 9.76 12.15 -11.59
C MET A 7 9.06 12.68 -12.84
N LEU A 8 7.79 13.03 -12.70
CA LEU A 8 7.11 13.89 -13.68
C LEU A 8 7.88 15.19 -13.85
N ARG A 9 7.67 15.86 -14.98
CA ARG A 9 8.18 17.23 -15.13
C ARG A 9 7.57 18.13 -14.04
N PRO A 10 8.25 19.22 -13.64
CA PRO A 10 7.72 20.14 -12.64
C PRO A 10 6.30 20.63 -12.95
N ASP A 11 6.01 20.96 -14.22
CA ASP A 11 4.69 21.46 -14.65
C ASP A 11 3.61 20.38 -14.57
N GLU A 12 3.94 19.15 -14.96
CA GLU A 12 3.04 17.99 -14.85
C GLU A 12 2.75 17.65 -13.38
N THR A 13 3.76 17.76 -12.52
CA THR A 13 3.63 17.57 -11.07
C THR A 13 2.72 18.64 -10.48
N LEU A 14 2.98 19.91 -10.83
CA LEU A 14 2.17 21.06 -10.39
C LEU A 14 0.71 20.90 -10.80
N ALA A 15 0.44 20.50 -12.05
CA ALA A 15 -0.91 20.27 -12.54
C ALA A 15 -1.60 19.13 -11.77
N ALA A 16 -0.92 18.00 -11.55
CA ALA A 16 -1.46 16.86 -10.83
C ALA A 16 -1.76 17.19 -9.34
N LEU A 17 -0.83 17.85 -8.65
CA LEU A 17 -1.01 18.25 -7.25
C LEU A 17 -2.13 19.30 -7.11
N SER A 18 -2.19 20.28 -8.01
CA SER A 18 -3.24 21.32 -8.00
C SER A 18 -4.62 20.72 -8.28
N ALA A 19 -4.72 19.81 -9.24
CA ALA A 19 -5.98 19.11 -9.54
C ALA A 19 -6.45 18.27 -8.34
N ALA A 20 -5.54 17.52 -7.73
CA ALA A 20 -5.84 16.74 -6.53
C ALA A 20 -6.24 17.64 -5.35
N LEU A 21 -5.57 18.78 -5.16
CA LEU A 21 -5.91 19.75 -4.11
C LEU A 21 -7.33 20.27 -4.28
N ARG A 22 -7.74 20.62 -5.50
CA ARG A 22 -9.10 21.06 -5.79
C ARG A 22 -10.12 19.95 -5.59
N GLN A 23 -9.76 18.71 -5.88
CA GLN A 23 -10.61 17.55 -5.65
C GLN A 23 -10.86 17.31 -4.15
N VAL A 24 -9.85 17.52 -3.31
CA VAL A 24 -9.92 17.27 -1.86
C VAL A 24 -10.52 18.45 -1.09
N HIS A 25 -10.14 19.69 -1.45
CA HIS A 25 -10.46 20.90 -0.67
C HIS A 25 -11.39 21.88 -1.39
N GLY A 26 -11.92 21.52 -2.56
CA GLY A 26 -12.84 22.33 -3.34
C GLY A 26 -12.17 23.18 -4.43
N PRO A 27 -12.97 23.72 -5.38
CA PRO A 27 -12.46 24.37 -6.60
C PRO A 27 -11.59 25.61 -6.33
N ASP A 28 -11.83 26.30 -5.21
CA ASP A 28 -11.10 27.51 -4.82
C ASP A 28 -9.73 27.21 -4.20
N ALA A 29 -9.40 25.94 -3.96
CA ALA A 29 -8.11 25.56 -3.42
C ALA A 29 -6.98 25.87 -4.41
N ARG A 30 -5.96 26.58 -3.92
CA ARG A 30 -4.79 27.00 -4.71
C ARG A 30 -3.53 26.49 -4.06
N LEU A 31 -2.66 25.90 -4.88
CA LEU A 31 -1.32 25.53 -4.48
C LEU A 31 -0.41 26.75 -4.59
N GLU A 32 0.19 27.16 -3.47
CA GLU A 32 1.14 28.29 -3.41
C GLU A 32 2.58 27.82 -3.61
N GLY A 33 2.90 26.64 -3.10
CA GLY A 33 4.24 26.07 -3.19
C GLY A 33 4.22 24.57 -2.93
N TRP A 34 5.26 23.90 -3.41
CA TRP A 34 5.48 22.49 -3.11
C TRP A 34 6.97 22.14 -3.17
N THR A 35 7.36 21.15 -2.38
CA THR A 35 8.67 20.49 -2.47
C THR A 35 8.47 19.00 -2.67
N ALA A 36 9.44 18.34 -3.31
CA ALA A 36 9.46 16.89 -3.46
C ALA A 36 10.67 16.29 -2.74
N HIS A 37 10.41 15.20 -2.04
CA HIS A 37 11.40 14.39 -1.34
C HIS A 37 11.30 12.94 -1.87
N PRO A 38 12.06 12.60 -2.91
CA PRO A 38 12.03 11.27 -3.49
C PRO A 38 12.53 10.21 -2.50
N PHE A 39 11.85 9.06 -2.46
CA PHE A 39 12.35 7.91 -1.72
C PHE A 39 13.36 7.15 -2.58
N LEU A 40 14.66 7.43 -2.37
CA LEU A 40 15.77 6.85 -3.15
C LEU A 40 16.04 5.35 -2.86
N LYS A 41 15.24 4.69 -1.99
CA LYS A 41 15.47 3.29 -1.62
C LYS A 41 15.09 2.33 -2.76
N ARG A 42 15.99 1.37 -3.02
CA ARG A 42 15.88 0.27 -4.00
C ARG A 42 14.48 -0.33 -4.07
N GLY A 43 13.81 -0.10 -5.19
CA GLY A 43 12.55 -0.72 -5.55
C GLY A 43 12.20 -0.40 -7.01
N LYS A 44 11.37 -1.25 -7.64
CA LYS A 44 10.89 -1.02 -9.02
C LYS A 44 9.88 0.15 -9.12
N ARG A 45 9.32 0.62 -8.00
CA ARG A 45 8.23 1.60 -7.98
C ARG A 45 8.75 2.98 -7.56
N ARG A 46 8.54 3.97 -8.43
CA ARG A 46 8.91 5.37 -8.17
C ARG A 46 7.94 5.95 -7.14
N THR A 47 8.48 6.47 -6.03
CA THR A 47 7.68 7.05 -4.93
C THR A 47 8.35 8.33 -4.43
N ALA A 48 7.56 9.37 -4.16
CA ALA A 48 8.04 10.62 -3.57
C ALA A 48 7.06 11.15 -2.53
N ARG A 49 7.59 11.79 -1.47
CA ARG A 49 6.78 12.64 -0.59
C ARG A 49 6.72 14.05 -1.19
N TYR A 50 5.57 14.66 -1.13
CA TYR A 50 5.35 16.05 -1.48
C TYR A 50 4.95 16.81 -0.22
N ASP A 51 5.65 17.89 0.09
CA ASP A 51 5.21 18.82 1.12
C ASP A 51 4.60 20.02 0.39
N LEU A 52 3.32 20.32 0.66
CA LEU A 52 2.50 21.29 -0.07
C LEU A 52 2.17 22.46 0.84
N VAL A 53 2.15 23.65 0.25
CA VAL A 53 1.66 24.89 0.85
C VAL A 53 0.47 25.33 0.01
N ALA A 54 -0.70 25.40 0.61
CA ALA A 54 -1.95 25.63 -0.10
C ALA A 54 -2.89 26.57 0.66
N ARG A 55 -3.73 27.27 -0.09
CA ARG A 55 -4.79 28.14 0.43
C ARG A 55 -6.14 27.60 0.00
N SER A 56 -7.11 27.64 0.90
CA SER A 56 -8.49 27.19 0.62
C SER A 56 -9.50 28.20 1.15
N GLY A 57 -10.50 28.54 0.34
CA GLY A 57 -11.60 29.42 0.71
C GLY A 57 -11.28 30.92 0.71
N GLU A 58 -12.23 31.72 1.21
CA GLU A 58 -12.10 33.17 1.39
C GLU A 58 -11.17 33.55 2.56
N GLU A 59 -10.89 32.60 3.46
CA GLU A 59 -9.94 32.80 4.55
C GLU A 59 -8.50 32.77 4.02
N LEU A 60 -7.71 33.77 4.44
CA LEU A 60 -6.28 33.92 4.14
C LEU A 60 -5.39 32.85 4.81
N GLN A 61 -5.96 31.75 5.30
CA GLN A 61 -5.23 30.76 6.05
C GLN A 61 -4.44 29.82 5.11
N VAL A 62 -3.12 29.85 5.26
CA VAL A 62 -2.21 28.94 4.58
C VAL A 62 -2.16 27.63 5.34
N SER A 63 -2.45 26.53 4.64
CA SER A 63 -2.41 25.17 5.15
C SER A 63 -1.23 24.39 4.58
N HIS A 64 -0.65 23.54 5.42
CA HIS A 64 0.45 22.66 5.06
C HIS A 64 -0.01 21.22 4.98
N TYR A 65 0.30 20.55 3.87
CA TYR A 65 -0.06 19.15 3.65
C TYR A 65 1.16 18.32 3.32
N GLN A 66 1.15 17.05 3.74
CA GLN A 66 2.16 16.08 3.34
C GLN A 66 1.50 14.92 2.62
N TRP A 67 1.84 14.74 1.36
CA TRP A 67 1.28 13.71 0.49
C TRP A 67 2.37 12.77 -0.02
N VAL A 68 1.97 11.59 -0.49
CA VAL A 68 2.85 10.62 -1.12
C VAL A 68 2.32 10.31 -2.52
N GLY A 69 3.17 10.49 -3.53
CA GLY A 69 2.91 10.01 -4.88
C GLY A 69 3.57 8.66 -5.14
N LYS A 70 2.78 7.70 -5.63
CA LYS A 70 3.23 6.39 -6.10
C LYS A 70 2.95 6.27 -7.59
N PHE A 71 3.99 6.01 -8.38
CA PHE A 71 3.86 5.82 -9.82
C PHE A 71 3.77 4.34 -10.19
N TYR A 72 2.83 4.04 -11.08
CA TYR A 72 2.57 2.71 -11.60
C TYR A 72 2.82 2.69 -13.10
N GLU A 73 3.45 1.62 -13.58
CA GLU A 73 3.64 1.39 -15.03
C GLU A 73 2.33 0.99 -15.71
N ARG A 74 1.44 0.29 -14.98
CA ARG A 74 0.14 -0.17 -15.47
C ARG A 74 -0.99 0.49 -14.68
N ASN A 75 -1.91 1.13 -15.41
CA ASN A 75 -3.03 1.85 -14.81
C ASN A 75 -3.99 0.96 -14.02
N ASP A 76 -4.20 -0.27 -14.47
CA ASP A 76 -5.08 -1.22 -13.77
C ASP A 76 -4.58 -1.52 -12.35
N ASN A 77 -3.26 -1.59 -12.17
CA ASN A 77 -2.66 -1.82 -10.86
C ASN A 77 -2.91 -0.62 -9.92
N ALA A 78 -2.75 0.61 -10.41
CA ALA A 78 -2.99 1.80 -9.62
C ALA A 78 -4.46 1.90 -9.19
N ARG A 79 -5.39 1.63 -10.12
CA ARG A 79 -6.83 1.64 -9.87
C ARG A 79 -7.25 0.59 -8.86
N LYS A 80 -6.75 -0.65 -9.00
CA LYS A 80 -7.01 -1.73 -8.04
C LYS A 80 -6.53 -1.35 -6.63
N VAL A 81 -5.30 -0.85 -6.51
CA VAL A 81 -4.77 -0.41 -5.21
C VAL A 81 -5.60 0.74 -4.64
N ALA A 82 -5.97 1.74 -5.45
CA ALA A 82 -6.80 2.85 -4.99
C ALA A 82 -8.18 2.39 -4.50
N THR A 83 -8.78 1.40 -5.17
CA THR A 83 -10.08 0.83 -4.78
C THR A 83 -9.97 0.11 -3.44
N VAL A 84 -9.00 -0.79 -3.30
CA VAL A 84 -8.75 -1.51 -2.04
C VAL A 84 -8.48 -0.57 -0.87
N LEU A 85 -7.66 0.46 -1.06
CA LEU A 85 -7.37 1.43 0.00
C LEU A 85 -8.61 2.23 0.41
N ARG A 86 -9.50 2.57 -0.53
CA ARG A 86 -10.77 3.24 -0.20
C ARG A 86 -11.71 2.32 0.57
N GLU A 87 -11.83 1.06 0.16
CA GLU A 87 -12.63 0.06 0.88
C GLU A 87 -12.10 -0.14 2.30
N LEU A 88 -10.79 -0.30 2.47
CA LEU A 88 -10.16 -0.43 3.79
C LEU A 88 -10.34 0.82 4.66
N ALA A 89 -10.23 2.02 4.07
CA ALA A 89 -10.46 3.27 4.80
C ALA A 89 -11.92 3.40 5.28
N ALA A 90 -12.89 2.89 4.51
CA ALA A 90 -14.30 2.92 4.89
C ALA A 90 -14.64 1.99 6.08
N ILE A 91 -13.80 0.99 6.35
CA ILE A 91 -14.00 0.00 7.43
C ILE A 91 -13.45 0.51 8.78
N ASP A 92 -12.83 1.70 8.81
CA ASP A 92 -12.16 2.30 9.99
C ASP A 92 -11.29 1.29 10.78
N CYS A 93 -10.30 0.75 10.06
CA CYS A 93 -9.33 -0.20 10.60
C CYS A 93 -8.59 0.31 11.86
N GLY A 94 -8.52 1.64 12.03
CA GLY A 94 -7.83 2.31 13.14
C GLY A 94 -8.61 2.25 14.45
N ALA A 95 -9.91 2.59 14.41
CA ALA A 95 -10.77 2.55 15.60
C ALA A 95 -10.89 1.14 16.22
N SER A 96 -10.73 0.10 15.41
CA SER A 96 -10.77 -1.30 15.85
C SER A 96 -9.44 -1.83 16.38
N GLY A 97 -8.44 -0.97 16.60
CA GLY A 97 -7.11 -1.37 17.09
C GLY A 97 -6.26 -2.13 16.07
N GLY A 98 -6.60 -2.01 14.78
CA GLY A 98 -5.89 -2.63 13.66
C GLY A 98 -4.72 -1.78 13.18
N PHE A 99 -4.92 -1.05 12.09
CA PHE A 99 -3.86 -0.30 11.42
C PHE A 99 -4.41 0.96 10.73
N VAL A 100 -3.52 1.93 10.50
CA VAL A 100 -3.85 3.15 9.76
C VAL A 100 -3.77 2.86 8.26
N VAL A 101 -4.84 3.21 7.54
CA VAL A 101 -4.92 3.11 6.08
C VAL A 101 -4.66 4.49 5.49
N PRO A 102 -3.65 4.67 4.63
CA PRO A 102 -3.44 5.94 3.95
C PRO A 102 -4.63 6.28 3.04
N SER A 103 -5.24 7.44 3.27
CA SER A 103 -6.33 8.00 2.47
C SER A 103 -5.91 8.24 1.03
N VAL A 104 -6.73 7.76 0.09
CA VAL A 104 -6.56 8.04 -1.34
C VAL A 104 -7.07 9.43 -1.66
N LEU A 105 -6.17 10.33 -2.02
CA LEU A 105 -6.49 11.73 -2.33
C LEU A 105 -6.94 11.89 -3.78
N ALA A 106 -6.15 11.34 -4.71
CA ALA A 106 -6.43 11.43 -6.13
C ALA A 106 -5.71 10.33 -6.90
N TYR A 107 -6.22 10.07 -8.11
CA TYR A 107 -5.57 9.19 -9.08
C TYR A 107 -5.54 9.87 -10.45
N SER A 108 -4.34 10.04 -11.01
CA SER A 108 -4.12 10.57 -12.34
C SER A 108 -3.74 9.42 -13.29
N ALA A 109 -4.70 9.00 -14.12
CA ALA A 109 -4.52 7.88 -15.05
C ALA A 109 -3.52 8.18 -16.17
N SER A 110 -3.48 9.43 -16.67
CA SER A 110 -2.52 9.85 -17.70
C SER A 110 -1.08 9.74 -17.23
N ASN A 111 -0.84 9.90 -15.93
CA ASN A 111 0.49 9.91 -15.32
C ASN A 111 0.81 8.63 -14.55
N GLY A 112 -0.13 7.68 -14.48
CA GLY A 112 -0.02 6.48 -13.63
C GLY A 112 0.24 6.82 -12.16
N LEU A 113 -0.24 7.97 -11.67
CA LEU A 113 0.10 8.53 -10.36
C LEU A 113 -1.06 8.36 -9.38
N LEU A 114 -0.80 7.67 -8.28
CA LEU A 114 -1.68 7.58 -7.12
C LEU A 114 -1.16 8.51 -6.02
N LEU A 115 -1.98 9.46 -5.58
CA LEU A 115 -1.69 10.37 -4.47
C LEU A 115 -2.41 9.91 -3.21
N LEU A 116 -1.64 9.81 -2.12
CA LEU A 116 -2.08 9.39 -0.80
C LEU A 116 -1.69 10.46 0.22
N ASN A 117 -2.36 10.50 1.38
CA ASN A 117 -1.81 11.23 2.52
C ASN A 117 -0.48 10.57 2.98
N TYR A 118 0.39 11.37 3.59
CA TYR A 118 1.60 10.86 4.22
C TYR A 118 1.29 10.43 5.65
N GLU A 119 1.54 9.16 5.96
CA GLU A 119 1.51 8.64 7.33
C GLU A 119 2.91 8.68 7.94
N SER A 120 3.03 9.30 9.10
CA SER A 120 4.29 9.35 9.84
C SER A 120 4.55 8.03 10.57
N GLY A 121 5.81 7.62 10.64
CA GLY A 121 6.17 6.39 11.33
C GLY A 121 7.61 5.94 11.09
N ASP A 122 8.06 5.02 11.94
CA ASP A 122 9.35 4.35 11.82
C ASP A 122 9.25 3.07 10.97
N THR A 123 10.38 2.60 10.44
CA THR A 123 10.41 1.30 9.76
C THR A 123 10.16 0.17 10.76
N ILE A 124 9.47 -0.89 10.31
CA ILE A 124 9.20 -2.08 11.13
C ILE A 124 10.49 -2.63 11.76
N THR A 125 11.60 -2.65 11.01
CA THR A 125 12.89 -3.12 11.53
C THR A 125 13.38 -2.33 12.74
N LYS A 126 13.27 -1.00 12.70
CA LYS A 126 13.66 -0.13 13.81
C LYS A 126 12.70 -0.29 14.99
N ALA A 127 11.41 -0.44 14.71
CA ALA A 127 10.41 -0.67 15.74
C ALA A 127 10.62 -2.01 16.47
N ILE A 128 10.93 -3.09 15.75
CA ILE A 128 11.21 -4.43 16.33
C ILE A 128 12.44 -4.38 17.24
N VAL A 129 13.50 -3.66 16.84
CA VAL A 129 14.70 -3.51 17.69
C VAL A 129 14.36 -2.82 19.01
N ARG A 130 13.40 -1.89 19.01
CA ARG A 130 12.96 -1.16 20.22
C ARG A 130 12.00 -1.97 21.09
N ASP A 131 11.03 -2.66 20.48
CA ASP A 131 9.98 -3.43 21.15
C ASP A 131 9.48 -4.58 20.26
N GLY A 132 10.27 -5.65 20.20
CA GLY A 132 9.96 -6.82 19.36
C GLY A 132 8.61 -7.46 19.70
N PRO A 133 8.34 -7.84 20.96
CA PRO A 133 7.08 -8.49 21.33
C PRO A 133 5.84 -7.62 21.04
N GLY A 134 5.87 -6.33 21.40
CA GLY A 134 4.75 -5.43 21.17
C GLY A 134 4.46 -5.21 19.68
N VAL A 135 5.51 -5.03 18.87
CA VAL A 135 5.38 -4.84 17.42
C VAL A 135 4.86 -6.11 16.73
N LEU A 136 5.34 -7.30 17.11
CA LEU A 136 4.83 -8.55 16.54
C LEU A 136 3.36 -8.79 16.90
N ALA A 137 2.94 -8.48 18.14
CA ALA A 137 1.54 -8.58 18.53
C ALA A 137 0.65 -7.60 17.74
N ALA A 138 1.13 -6.37 17.50
CA ALA A 138 0.43 -5.39 16.67
C ALA A 138 0.30 -5.86 15.20
N ILE A 139 1.36 -6.42 14.63
CA ILE A 139 1.32 -7.02 13.28
C ILE A 139 0.29 -8.16 13.23
N GLY A 140 0.27 -9.02 14.25
CA GLY A 140 -0.70 -10.11 14.35
C GLY A 140 -2.15 -9.61 14.32
N ARG A 141 -2.47 -8.57 15.10
CA ARG A 141 -3.80 -7.94 15.09
C ARG A 141 -4.13 -7.31 13.73
N ALA A 142 -3.19 -6.58 13.13
CA ALA A 142 -3.39 -5.96 11.83
C ALA A 142 -3.66 -7.01 10.73
N LEU A 143 -2.94 -8.13 10.73
CA LEU A 143 -3.16 -9.24 9.79
C LEU A 143 -4.50 -9.93 10.01
N ALA A 144 -4.89 -10.16 11.27
CA ALA A 144 -6.20 -10.71 11.61
C ALA A 144 -7.33 -9.81 11.07
N PHE A 145 -7.19 -8.50 11.23
CA PHE A 145 -8.15 -7.53 10.69
C PHE A 145 -8.19 -7.55 9.16
N LEU A 146 -7.02 -7.54 8.49
CA LEU A 146 -6.93 -7.63 7.03
C LEU A 146 -7.58 -8.91 6.47
N HIS A 147 -7.42 -10.04 7.15
CA HIS A 147 -8.07 -11.30 6.74
C HIS A 147 -9.58 -11.30 6.95
N ALA A 148 -10.09 -10.54 7.92
CA ALA A 148 -11.51 -10.42 8.20
C ALA A 148 -12.20 -9.28 7.42
N ALA A 149 -11.42 -8.38 6.81
CA ALA A 149 -11.95 -7.20 6.12
C ALA A 149 -12.77 -7.61 4.88
N PRO A 150 -14.02 -7.13 4.75
CA PRO A 150 -14.89 -7.45 3.62
C PRO A 150 -14.52 -6.63 2.37
N VAL A 151 -13.28 -6.76 1.90
CA VAL A 151 -12.77 -6.10 0.68
C VAL A 151 -12.99 -7.02 -0.50
N THR A 152 -13.58 -6.51 -1.58
CA THR A 152 -13.82 -7.31 -2.78
C THR A 152 -12.59 -7.23 -3.68
N LEU A 153 -11.97 -8.38 -3.95
CA LEU A 153 -10.82 -8.47 -4.85
C LEU A 153 -11.22 -9.21 -6.12
N ASP A 154 -10.84 -8.66 -7.29
CA ASP A 154 -10.94 -9.36 -8.56
C ASP A 154 -10.06 -10.63 -8.51
N GLY A 155 -10.71 -11.78 -8.44
CA GLY A 155 -10.04 -13.08 -8.34
C GLY A 155 -9.74 -13.45 -6.89
N SER A 156 -10.68 -14.16 -6.25
CA SER A 156 -10.39 -14.87 -5.02
C SER A 156 -9.54 -16.10 -5.33
N THR A 157 -8.31 -16.14 -4.82
CA THR A 157 -7.50 -17.37 -4.89
C THR A 157 -8.09 -18.39 -3.91
N GLY A 158 -8.74 -19.43 -4.44
CA GLY A 158 -9.28 -20.50 -3.62
C GLY A 158 -8.18 -21.31 -2.92
N SER A 159 -8.51 -21.91 -1.78
CA SER A 159 -7.61 -22.79 -1.00
C SER A 159 -6.98 -23.89 -1.87
N ALA A 160 -7.76 -24.46 -2.79
CA ALA A 160 -7.30 -25.49 -3.73
C ALA A 160 -6.22 -24.99 -4.69
N ILE A 161 -6.32 -23.74 -5.15
CA ILE A 161 -5.31 -23.13 -6.04
C ILE A 161 -4.02 -22.91 -5.26
N VAL A 162 -4.10 -22.35 -4.05
CA VAL A 162 -2.94 -22.16 -3.17
C VAL A 162 -2.26 -23.50 -2.86
N LEU A 163 -3.04 -24.53 -2.54
CA LEU A 163 -2.51 -25.87 -2.26
C LEU A 163 -1.87 -26.50 -3.50
N GLY A 164 -2.47 -26.30 -4.68
CA GLY A 164 -1.90 -26.68 -5.97
C GLY A 164 -0.52 -26.06 -6.21
N ASP A 165 -0.31 -24.80 -5.83
CA ASP A 165 0.97 -24.10 -5.94
C ASP A 165 2.00 -24.53 -4.89
N VAL A 166 1.55 -24.94 -3.70
CA VAL A 166 2.42 -25.37 -2.59
C VAL A 166 3.01 -26.77 -2.86
N ARG A 167 2.23 -27.70 -3.42
CA ARG A 167 2.65 -29.07 -3.72
C ARG A 167 3.98 -29.17 -4.50
N PRO A 168 4.15 -28.53 -5.67
CA PRO A 168 5.40 -28.62 -6.43
C PRO A 168 6.58 -27.99 -5.69
N ARG A 169 6.36 -26.93 -4.90
CA ARG A 169 7.41 -26.31 -4.09
C ARG A 169 7.87 -27.22 -2.96
N ILE A 170 6.96 -27.96 -2.32
CA ILE A 170 7.31 -28.96 -1.32
C ILE A 170 8.12 -30.10 -1.97
N ALA A 171 7.72 -30.57 -3.16
CA ALA A 171 8.49 -31.58 -3.89
C ALA A 171 9.92 -31.10 -4.22
N GLU A 172 10.08 -29.85 -4.66
CA GLU A 172 11.39 -29.23 -4.90
C GLU A 172 12.22 -29.16 -3.60
N LEU A 173 11.61 -28.73 -2.50
CA LEU A 173 12.29 -28.66 -1.20
C LEU A 173 12.72 -30.04 -0.69
N CYS A 174 11.91 -31.08 -0.89
CA CYS A 174 12.27 -32.46 -0.54
C CYS A 174 13.48 -32.94 -1.35
N ALA A 175 13.55 -32.62 -2.65
CA ALA A 175 14.71 -32.96 -3.48
C ALA A 175 15.98 -32.22 -3.04
N ARG A 176 15.86 -30.95 -2.64
CA ARG A 176 16.98 -30.11 -2.19
C ARG A 176 17.43 -30.42 -0.77
N PHE A 177 16.53 -30.88 0.10
CA PHE A 177 16.80 -31.13 1.52
C PHE A 177 16.28 -32.52 1.93
N PRO A 178 16.95 -33.62 1.52
CA PRO A 178 16.47 -34.98 1.78
C PRO A 178 16.23 -35.30 3.26
N ALA A 179 17.04 -34.73 4.16
CA ALA A 179 16.90 -34.89 5.60
C ALA A 179 15.60 -34.28 6.19
N LYS A 180 14.90 -33.43 5.43
CA LYS A 180 13.66 -32.76 5.85
C LYS A 180 12.41 -33.31 5.16
N THR A 181 12.56 -34.25 4.22
CA THR A 181 11.48 -34.80 3.39
C THR A 181 10.29 -35.30 4.22
N ALA A 182 10.54 -36.11 5.26
CA ALA A 182 9.46 -36.63 6.10
C ALA A 182 8.65 -35.52 6.82
N ALA A 183 9.31 -34.46 7.27
CA ALA A 183 8.65 -33.33 7.93
C ALA A 183 7.83 -32.49 6.93
N LEU A 184 8.38 -32.25 5.74
CA LEU A 184 7.72 -31.50 4.67
C LEU A 184 6.47 -32.23 4.15
N TRP A 185 6.53 -33.55 3.98
CA TRP A 185 5.37 -34.35 3.61
C TRP A 185 4.28 -34.36 4.68
N ARG A 186 4.65 -34.47 5.97
CA ARG A 186 3.68 -34.36 7.07
C ARG A 186 2.97 -33.00 7.06
N LEU A 187 3.71 -31.93 6.79
CA LEU A 187 3.12 -30.60 6.67
C LEU A 187 2.15 -30.51 5.50
N LEU A 188 2.50 -31.07 4.33
CA LEU A 188 1.60 -31.10 3.18
C LEU A 188 0.32 -31.87 3.49
N ILE A 189 0.43 -33.09 4.04
CA ILE A 189 -0.72 -33.91 4.42
C ILE A 189 -1.61 -33.17 5.42
N TRP A 190 -1.01 -32.46 6.38
CA TRP A 190 -1.77 -31.65 7.33
C TRP A 190 -2.51 -30.50 6.62
N LEU A 191 -1.84 -29.77 5.72
CA LEU A 191 -2.47 -28.69 4.93
C LEU A 191 -3.62 -29.21 4.06
N GLU A 192 -3.46 -30.39 3.43
CA GLU A 192 -4.50 -31.02 2.61
C GLU A 192 -5.74 -31.39 3.42
N ARG A 193 -5.57 -31.77 4.69
CA ARG A 193 -6.68 -32.06 5.62
C ARG A 193 -7.38 -30.81 6.13
N GLN A 194 -6.65 -29.69 6.24
CA GLN A 194 -7.19 -28.41 6.70
C GLN A 194 -7.80 -27.58 5.57
N ALA A 195 -7.48 -27.90 4.32
CA ALA A 195 -8.08 -27.23 3.18
C ALA A 195 -9.60 -27.43 3.24
N PRO A 196 -10.39 -26.35 3.19
CA PRO A 196 -11.83 -26.49 3.07
C PRO A 196 -12.11 -27.34 1.82
N THR A 197 -12.81 -28.46 2.00
CA THR A 197 -13.63 -29.00 0.91
C THR A 197 -14.51 -27.85 0.44
N GLY A 198 -14.57 -27.58 -0.87
CA GLY A 198 -15.20 -26.38 -1.43
C GLY A 198 -16.65 -26.15 -0.97
N PRO A 199 -17.35 -25.11 -1.46
CA PRO A 199 -18.78 -25.04 -1.25
C PRO A 199 -19.48 -26.34 -1.68
#